data_AF-A0A536GW27-F1
#
_entry.id   AF-A0A536GW27-F1
#
_cell.length_a   1.000
_cell.length_b   1.000
_cell.length_c   1.000
_cell.angle_alpha   90.00
_cell.angle_beta   90.00
_cell.angle_gamma   90.00
#
_symmetry.space_group_name_H-M   'P 1'
#
loop_
_entity.id
_entity.type
_entity.pdbx_description
1 polymer ?
#
loop_
_entity_poly.entity_id
_entity_poly.type
_entity_poly.pdbx_seq_one_letter_code
_entity_poly.pdbx_strand_id
1 'polypeptide(L)'
;MSQAAPYTPAGPEQPVRRRGRTRLLLAPLGVVVVLLAVPGGAYAFSQNQLSRAQAAEANSAYAEALRDYAAVESLAGNPAARVLLGELADRAQIGTAETHFLWGVQLRQQGKFAEGEKQLRAAVKSGFADWGARGNGALADLFYAWGKALVGENHFQAGIDKYKQVAAFDPTGNLAASTEAGLATAYADFAQWYTLQQPADYPNALIWYHNLVKDFPDSPEAKLAQASALPQTLYSAGLAFVQQLKYQEARDAMTELVQNYPKTSWATQAKTALAAKQPLTGRLIISDQNPTPVANRLVRIATKWRIVKAHTYDDSGGPTYNATTDANGNFSVVNGIPPGQNYLITWWDPARKTFVTTFLSDNVPVNTISINPLEPAHTTVATS
;
A
#
# COMPACT_ATOMS: atom_id res chain seq x y z
N MET A 1 -8.38 18.65 -4.97
CA MET A 1 -8.95 18.83 -3.62
C MET A 1 -10.39 18.35 -3.64
N SER A 2 -10.62 17.16 -3.11
CA SER A 2 -11.93 16.64 -2.73
C SER A 2 -11.67 15.67 -1.58
N GLN A 3 -11.84 16.13 -0.35
CA GLN A 3 -11.65 15.30 0.84
C GLN A 3 -12.79 14.27 0.87
N ALA A 4 -12.44 13.00 0.66
CA ALA A 4 -13.33 11.90 1.00
C ALA A 4 -13.44 11.85 2.52
N ALA A 5 -14.68 11.85 3.04
CA ALA A 5 -14.94 11.75 4.47
C ALA A 5 -14.34 10.45 5.03
N PRO A 6 -13.75 10.47 6.24
CA PRO A 6 -13.23 9.26 6.87
C PRO A 6 -14.39 8.29 7.14
N TYR A 7 -14.28 7.08 6.58
CA TYR A 7 -15.17 5.96 6.86
C TYR A 7 -14.91 5.45 8.28
N THR A 8 -15.87 5.64 9.18
CA THR A 8 -15.89 5.04 10.52
C THR A 8 -16.43 3.61 10.41
N PRO A 9 -15.65 2.56 10.77
CA PRO A 9 -16.18 1.21 10.83
C PRO A 9 -17.24 1.14 11.94
N ALA A 10 -18.43 0.62 11.62
CA ALA A 10 -19.38 0.22 12.64
C ALA A 10 -18.78 -0.99 13.39
N GLY A 11 -18.37 -0.77 14.65
CA GLY A 11 -17.94 -1.84 15.55
C GLY A 11 -19.06 -2.84 15.85
N PRO A 12 -18.79 -3.91 16.61
CA PRO A 12 -19.82 -4.87 16.99
C PRO A 12 -20.95 -4.16 17.74
N GLU A 13 -22.13 -4.08 17.13
CA GLU A 13 -23.31 -3.48 17.76
C GLU A 13 -23.74 -4.36 18.94
N GLN A 14 -23.66 -3.79 20.14
CA GLN A 14 -24.20 -4.41 21.36
C GLN A 14 -25.75 -4.46 21.28
N PRO A 15 -26.39 -5.48 21.85
CA PRO A 15 -27.85 -5.61 21.80
C PRO A 15 -28.51 -4.49 22.60
N VAL A 16 -29.17 -3.57 21.89
CA VAL A 16 -30.02 -2.54 22.50
C VAL A 16 -31.31 -3.18 23.02
N ARG A 17 -31.57 -3.03 24.32
CA ARG A 17 -32.83 -3.45 24.97
C ARG A 17 -34.01 -2.68 24.38
N ARG A 18 -35.08 -3.41 24.01
CA ARG A 18 -36.36 -2.90 23.46
C ARG A 18 -36.98 -1.79 24.30
N ARG A 19 -37.61 -0.78 23.68
CA ARG A 19 -39.03 -0.76 23.21
C ARG A 19 -39.48 0.69 22.97
N GLY A 20 -40.07 0.96 21.81
CA GLY A 20 -40.74 2.23 21.53
C GLY A 20 -41.68 2.10 20.33
N ARG A 21 -42.99 2.02 20.62
CA ARG A 21 -44.09 2.00 19.65
C ARG A 21 -43.99 3.18 18.68
N THR A 22 -44.29 3.00 17.40
CA THR A 22 -45.34 3.81 16.73
C THR A 22 -45.66 3.39 15.28
N ARG A 23 -46.94 3.67 14.94
CA ARG A 23 -47.52 4.07 13.65
C ARG A 23 -47.88 2.96 12.64
N LEU A 24 -49.19 2.68 12.66
CA LEU A 24 -49.95 2.15 11.53
C LEU A 24 -49.70 3.01 10.29
N LEU A 25 -49.25 2.37 9.22
CA LEU A 25 -49.50 2.79 7.84
C LEU A 25 -50.15 1.60 7.15
N LEU A 26 -51.43 1.78 6.81
CA LEU A 26 -52.23 0.86 6.01
C LEU A 26 -51.85 1.05 4.53
N ALA A 27 -51.38 -0.01 3.89
CA ALA A 27 -51.44 -0.19 2.45
C ALA A 27 -52.08 -1.56 2.16
N PRO A 28 -52.99 -1.69 1.18
CA PRO A 28 -53.89 -2.82 1.08
C PRO A 28 -53.30 -3.90 0.17
N LEU A 29 -53.30 -5.15 0.62
CA LEU A 29 -53.13 -6.30 -0.27
C LEU A 29 -53.92 -7.50 0.26
N GLY A 30 -54.93 -7.87 -0.54
CA GLY A 30 -55.21 -9.27 -0.87
C GLY A 30 -55.81 -10.15 0.22
N VAL A 31 -57.14 -10.12 0.29
CA VAL A 31 -58.07 -11.20 0.67
C VAL A 31 -57.42 -12.59 0.85
N VAL A 32 -57.16 -12.98 2.11
CA VAL A 32 -57.52 -14.26 2.77
C VAL A 32 -57.44 -13.92 4.28
N VAL A 33 -58.50 -13.95 5.11
CA VAL A 33 -59.07 -15.12 5.81
C VAL A 33 -60.26 -14.59 6.66
N VAL A 34 -61.49 -15.06 6.41
CA VAL A 34 -62.66 -14.90 7.30
C VAL A 34 -62.88 -16.17 8.15
N LEU A 35 -61.79 -16.88 8.50
CA LEU A 35 -61.80 -18.08 9.37
C LEU A 35 -61.02 -17.88 10.69
N LEU A 36 -60.89 -16.64 11.17
CA LEU A 36 -60.18 -16.32 12.43
C LEU A 36 -61.11 -16.09 13.62
N ALA A 37 -62.19 -16.87 13.73
CA ALA A 37 -63.10 -16.82 14.89
C ALA A 37 -62.94 -18.00 15.86
N VAL A 38 -62.10 -19.01 15.54
CA VAL A 38 -61.83 -20.15 16.42
C VAL A 38 -60.32 -20.22 16.71
N PRO A 39 -59.89 -20.15 17.99
CA PRO A 39 -58.49 -20.27 18.41
C PRO A 39 -57.68 -21.39 17.73
N GLY A 40 -58.32 -22.51 17.40
CA GLY A 40 -57.68 -23.67 16.75
C GLY A 40 -57.27 -23.45 15.28
N GLY A 41 -57.95 -22.60 14.52
CA GLY A 41 -57.65 -22.39 13.09
C GLY A 41 -56.34 -21.62 12.87
N ALA A 42 -56.09 -20.60 13.68
CA ALA A 42 -54.86 -19.81 13.65
C ALA A 42 -53.63 -20.63 14.07
N TYR A 43 -53.82 -21.52 15.04
CA TYR A 43 -52.78 -22.43 15.51
C TYR A 43 -52.43 -23.47 14.45
N ALA A 44 -53.42 -24.17 13.87
CA ALA A 44 -53.19 -25.18 12.84
C ALA A 44 -52.53 -24.59 11.58
N PHE A 45 -52.95 -23.39 11.15
CA PHE A 45 -52.31 -22.67 10.06
C PHE A 45 -50.84 -22.33 10.39
N SER A 46 -50.58 -21.76 11.57
CA SER A 46 -49.22 -21.40 11.99
C SER A 46 -48.30 -22.62 12.09
N GLN A 47 -48.81 -23.76 12.58
CA GLN A 47 -48.07 -25.01 12.64
C GLN A 47 -47.74 -25.56 11.25
N ASN A 48 -48.70 -25.51 10.33
CA ASN A 48 -48.48 -25.91 8.94
C ASN A 48 -47.43 -25.02 8.25
N GLN A 49 -47.52 -23.70 8.43
CA GLN A 49 -46.54 -22.76 7.88
C GLN A 49 -45.14 -22.96 8.49
N LEU A 50 -45.04 -23.24 9.79
CA LEU A 50 -43.76 -23.57 10.41
C LEU A 50 -43.14 -24.84 9.81
N SER A 51 -43.95 -25.89 9.61
CA SER A 51 -43.49 -27.15 8.98
C SER A 51 -43.06 -26.93 7.53
N ARG A 52 -43.79 -26.12 6.77
CA ARG A 52 -43.41 -25.76 5.39
C ARG A 52 -42.11 -24.96 5.35
N ALA A 53 -41.93 -24.02 6.27
CA ALA A 53 -40.70 -23.25 6.37
C ALA A 53 -39.48 -24.15 6.61
N GLN A 54 -39.60 -25.10 7.56
CA GLN A 54 -38.54 -26.08 7.84
C GLN A 54 -38.25 -26.99 6.63
N ALA A 55 -39.29 -27.44 5.92
CA ALA A 55 -39.12 -28.23 4.70
C ALA A 55 -38.46 -27.42 3.57
N ALA A 56 -38.82 -26.14 3.42
CA ALA A 56 -38.20 -25.26 2.46
C ALA A 56 -36.73 -25.00 2.79
N GLU A 57 -36.39 -24.78 4.06
CA GLU A 57 -35.00 -24.63 4.52
C GLU A 57 -34.17 -25.88 4.25
N ALA A 58 -34.69 -27.08 4.53
CA ALA A 58 -34.03 -28.35 4.24
C ALA A 58 -33.76 -28.54 2.73
N ASN A 59 -34.62 -27.96 1.87
CA ASN A 59 -34.44 -27.94 0.42
C ASN A 59 -33.66 -26.72 -0.09
N SER A 60 -33.03 -25.93 0.79
CA SER A 60 -32.31 -24.68 0.48
C SER A 60 -33.17 -23.61 -0.22
N ALA A 61 -34.50 -23.71 -0.12
CA ALA A 61 -35.47 -22.75 -0.62
C ALA A 61 -35.66 -21.60 0.39
N TYR A 62 -34.57 -20.93 0.75
CA TYR A 62 -34.54 -19.97 1.87
C TYR A 62 -35.50 -18.80 1.73
N ALA A 63 -35.73 -18.30 0.50
CA ALA A 63 -36.70 -17.23 0.27
C ALA A 63 -38.16 -17.69 0.49
N GLU A 64 -38.47 -18.97 0.30
CA GLU A 64 -39.77 -19.53 0.67
C GLU A 64 -39.86 -19.75 2.18
N ALA A 65 -38.81 -20.31 2.79
CA ALA A 65 -38.74 -20.48 4.25
C ALA A 65 -38.97 -19.17 5.01
N LEU A 66 -38.28 -18.07 4.62
CA LEU A 66 -38.46 -16.75 5.24
C LEU A 66 -39.88 -16.20 5.06
N ARG A 67 -40.55 -16.47 3.93
CA ARG A 67 -41.95 -16.05 3.72
C ARG A 67 -42.89 -16.79 4.66
N ASP A 68 -42.69 -18.10 4.82
CA ASP A 68 -43.52 -18.93 5.69
C ASP A 68 -43.29 -18.61 7.18
N TYR A 69 -42.05 -18.35 7.61
CA TYR A 69 -41.77 -17.86 8.97
C TYR A 69 -42.39 -16.48 9.24
N ALA A 70 -42.25 -15.54 8.29
CA ALA A 70 -42.85 -14.21 8.41
C ALA A 70 -44.39 -14.25 8.53
N ALA A 71 -45.04 -15.22 7.88
CA ALA A 71 -46.49 -15.41 8.03
C ALA A 71 -46.86 -15.78 9.48
N VAL A 72 -46.13 -16.71 10.10
CA VAL A 72 -46.33 -17.11 11.51
C VAL A 72 -46.11 -15.92 12.45
N GLU A 73 -45.02 -15.17 12.25
CA GLU A 73 -44.70 -13.98 13.05
C GLU A 73 -45.76 -12.87 12.92
N SER A 74 -46.27 -12.65 11.71
CA SER A 74 -47.32 -11.65 11.44
C SER A 74 -48.63 -11.99 12.17
N LEU A 75 -49.08 -13.25 12.10
CA LEU A 75 -50.28 -13.70 12.81
C LEU A 75 -50.12 -13.55 14.34
N ALA A 76 -48.95 -13.86 14.88
CA ALA A 76 -48.65 -13.75 16.29
C ALA A 76 -48.36 -12.30 16.76
N GLY A 77 -48.28 -11.33 15.85
CA GLY A 77 -48.06 -9.92 16.16
C GLY A 77 -49.26 -9.23 16.85
N ASN A 78 -50.46 -9.81 16.75
CA ASN A 78 -51.63 -9.36 17.49
C ASN A 78 -51.55 -9.80 18.97
N PRO A 79 -51.69 -8.91 19.96
CA PRO A 79 -51.64 -9.26 21.39
C PRO A 79 -52.56 -10.41 21.82
N ALA A 80 -53.75 -10.54 21.23
CA ALA A 80 -54.68 -11.63 21.53
C ALA A 80 -54.21 -12.97 20.94
N ALA A 81 -53.66 -12.95 19.72
CA ALA A 81 -53.11 -14.13 19.07
C ALA A 81 -51.78 -14.59 19.69
N ARG A 82 -50.98 -13.64 20.20
CA ARG A 82 -49.70 -13.91 20.88
C ARG A 82 -49.85 -14.82 22.09
N VAL A 83 -50.99 -14.77 22.80
CA VAL A 83 -51.28 -15.66 23.94
C VAL A 83 -51.36 -17.13 23.50
N LEU A 84 -51.83 -17.39 22.27
CA LEU A 84 -52.05 -18.74 21.73
C LEU A 84 -50.90 -19.22 20.84
N LEU A 85 -50.23 -18.29 20.16
CA LEU A 85 -49.19 -18.57 19.16
C LEU A 85 -47.78 -18.23 19.65
N GLY A 86 -47.61 -17.83 20.91
CA GLY A 86 -46.34 -17.34 21.44
C GLY A 86 -45.17 -18.28 21.17
N GLU A 87 -45.34 -19.57 21.47
CA GLU A 87 -44.31 -20.59 21.22
C GLU A 87 -44.01 -20.79 19.73
N LEU A 88 -45.05 -20.86 18.89
CA LEU A 88 -44.87 -20.99 17.43
C LEU A 88 -44.16 -19.78 16.84
N ALA A 89 -44.46 -18.59 17.36
CA ALA A 89 -43.83 -17.35 16.93
C ALA A 89 -42.37 -17.25 17.38
N ASP A 90 -42.05 -17.73 18.59
CA ASP A 90 -40.66 -17.78 19.06
C ASP A 90 -39.85 -18.80 18.25
N ARG A 91 -40.43 -19.97 17.93
CA ARG A 91 -39.83 -20.93 16.99
C ARG A 91 -39.65 -20.34 15.60
N ALA A 92 -40.62 -19.57 15.10
CA ALA A 92 -40.52 -18.91 13.81
C ALA A 92 -39.40 -17.84 13.80
N GLN A 93 -39.26 -17.06 14.86
CA GLN A 93 -38.18 -16.07 14.99
C GLN A 93 -36.79 -16.72 15.02
N ILE A 94 -36.65 -17.83 15.73
CA ILE A 94 -35.41 -18.62 15.75
C ILE A 94 -35.13 -19.18 14.35
N GLY A 95 -36.15 -19.74 13.68
CA GLY A 95 -36.05 -20.24 12.31
C GLY A 95 -35.69 -19.16 11.30
N THR A 96 -36.27 -17.96 11.40
CA THR A 96 -35.88 -16.80 10.57
C THR A 96 -34.39 -16.49 10.70
N ALA A 97 -33.85 -16.50 11.93
CA ALA A 97 -32.42 -16.27 12.18
C ALA A 97 -31.55 -17.40 11.60
N GLU A 98 -31.97 -18.65 11.77
CA GLU A 98 -31.32 -19.84 11.21
C GLU A 98 -31.28 -19.80 9.68
N THR A 99 -32.41 -19.54 9.04
CA THR A 99 -32.53 -19.44 7.59
C THR A 99 -31.62 -18.34 7.02
N HIS A 100 -31.58 -17.17 7.66
CA HIS A 100 -30.66 -16.10 7.27
C HIS A 100 -29.19 -16.53 7.40
N PHE A 101 -28.84 -17.23 8.47
CA PHE A 101 -27.50 -17.77 8.65
C PHE A 101 -27.14 -18.78 7.55
N LEU A 102 -27.98 -19.79 7.35
CA LEU A 102 -27.76 -20.86 6.35
C LEU A 102 -27.67 -20.29 4.94
N TRP A 103 -28.56 -19.37 4.58
CA TRP A 103 -28.53 -18.71 3.28
C TRP A 103 -27.25 -17.90 3.09
N GLY A 104 -26.83 -17.15 4.10
CA GLY A 104 -25.58 -16.39 4.07
C GLY A 104 -24.35 -17.27 3.87
N VAL A 105 -24.29 -18.41 4.56
CA VAL A 105 -23.22 -19.41 4.41
C VAL A 105 -23.23 -20.00 2.99
N GLN A 106 -24.39 -20.35 2.45
CA GLN A 106 -24.49 -20.87 1.08
C GLN A 106 -24.06 -19.83 0.04
N LEU A 107 -24.47 -18.57 0.18
CA LEU A 107 -24.08 -17.50 -0.74
C LEU A 107 -22.57 -17.27 -0.73
N ARG A 108 -21.92 -17.34 0.44
CA ARG A 108 -20.45 -17.30 0.55
C ARG A 108 -19.79 -18.44 -0.22
N GLN A 109 -20.30 -19.67 -0.11
CA GLN A 109 -19.77 -20.81 -0.87
C GLN A 109 -19.93 -20.63 -2.39
N GLN A 110 -20.95 -19.88 -2.82
CA GLN A 110 -21.16 -19.50 -4.23
C GLN A 110 -20.34 -18.28 -4.68
N GLY A 111 -19.50 -17.69 -3.81
CA GLY A 111 -18.76 -16.45 -4.09
C GLY A 111 -19.62 -15.18 -4.11
N LYS A 112 -20.90 -15.26 -3.73
CA LYS A 112 -21.84 -14.14 -3.67
C LYS A 112 -21.70 -13.38 -2.36
N PHE A 113 -20.53 -12.80 -2.13
CA PHE A 113 -20.14 -12.27 -0.83
C PHE A 113 -21.03 -11.13 -0.31
N ALA A 114 -21.39 -10.16 -1.16
CA ALA A 114 -22.21 -9.01 -0.74
C ALA A 114 -23.63 -9.44 -0.32
N GLU A 115 -24.22 -10.38 -1.05
CA GLU A 115 -25.53 -10.94 -0.71
C GLU A 115 -25.44 -11.79 0.56
N GLY A 116 -24.38 -12.60 0.68
CA GLY A 116 -24.12 -13.40 1.86
C GLY A 116 -23.97 -12.54 3.12
N GLU A 117 -23.23 -11.43 3.04
CA GLU A 117 -23.06 -10.48 4.15
C GLU A 117 -24.41 -9.95 4.65
N LYS A 118 -25.31 -9.56 3.72
CA LYS A 118 -26.65 -9.08 4.07
C LYS A 118 -27.43 -10.12 4.88
N GLN A 119 -27.38 -11.38 4.48
CA GLN A 119 -28.09 -12.46 5.17
C GLN A 119 -27.47 -12.74 6.55
N LEU A 120 -26.14 -12.85 6.64
CA LEU A 120 -25.48 -13.09 7.92
C LEU A 120 -25.69 -11.96 8.93
N ARG A 121 -25.68 -10.69 8.47
CA ARG A 121 -26.01 -9.55 9.34
C ARG A 121 -27.45 -9.60 9.83
N ALA A 122 -28.40 -10.11 9.05
CA ALA A 122 -29.77 -10.29 9.50
C ALA A 122 -29.86 -11.35 10.62
N ALA A 123 -29.11 -12.45 10.51
CA ALA A 123 -29.00 -13.45 11.58
C ALA A 123 -28.42 -12.85 12.87
N VAL A 124 -27.37 -12.01 12.77
CA VAL A 124 -26.78 -11.31 13.92
C VAL A 124 -27.79 -10.35 14.58
N LYS A 125 -28.60 -9.65 13.78
CA LYS A 125 -29.61 -8.69 14.26
C LYS A 125 -30.87 -9.34 14.84
N SER A 126 -30.97 -10.68 14.82
CA SER A 126 -32.13 -11.41 15.36
C SER A 126 -32.36 -11.20 16.86
N GLY A 127 -31.30 -10.87 17.61
CA GLY A 127 -31.35 -10.68 19.06
C GLY A 127 -31.18 -11.97 19.87
N PHE A 128 -31.02 -13.12 19.22
CA PHE A 128 -30.64 -14.37 19.87
C PHE A 128 -29.12 -14.46 20.02
N ALA A 129 -28.64 -14.67 21.25
CA ALA A 129 -27.20 -14.68 21.53
C ALA A 129 -26.44 -15.72 20.69
N ASP A 130 -26.98 -16.94 20.57
CA ASP A 130 -26.36 -18.03 19.81
C ASP A 130 -26.24 -17.71 18.31
N TRP A 131 -27.29 -17.13 17.71
CA TRP A 131 -27.26 -16.70 16.31
C TRP A 131 -26.38 -15.47 16.09
N GLY A 132 -26.29 -14.58 17.08
CA GLY A 132 -25.31 -13.49 17.08
C GLY A 132 -23.87 -14.02 17.01
N ALA A 133 -23.53 -15.00 17.86
CA ALA A 133 -22.22 -15.62 17.87
C ALA A 133 -21.91 -16.37 16.57
N ARG A 134 -22.83 -17.24 16.11
CA ARG A 134 -22.66 -17.98 14.84
C ARG A 134 -22.57 -17.06 13.63
N GLY A 135 -23.43 -16.05 13.56
CA GLY A 135 -23.46 -15.07 12.48
C GLY A 135 -22.18 -14.23 12.40
N ASN A 136 -21.63 -13.81 13.54
CA ASN A 136 -20.33 -13.13 13.58
C ASN A 136 -19.20 -14.05 13.09
N GLY A 137 -19.13 -15.30 13.57
CA GLY A 137 -18.14 -16.27 13.07
C GLY A 137 -18.24 -16.46 11.55
N ALA A 138 -19.45 -16.63 11.01
CA ALA A 138 -19.66 -16.75 9.57
C ALA A 138 -19.34 -15.47 8.79
N LEU A 139 -19.53 -14.29 9.38
CA LEU A 139 -19.10 -13.02 8.77
C LEU A 139 -17.58 -12.94 8.68
N ALA A 140 -16.87 -13.38 9.71
CA ALA A 140 -15.42 -13.47 9.70
C ALA A 140 -14.93 -14.40 8.56
N ASP A 141 -15.51 -15.61 8.44
CA ASP A 141 -15.24 -16.53 7.34
C ASP A 141 -15.55 -15.91 5.96
N LEU A 142 -16.64 -15.14 5.87
CA LEU A 142 -17.05 -14.46 4.64
C LEU A 142 -16.04 -13.40 4.23
N PHE A 143 -15.62 -12.53 5.15
CA PHE A 143 -14.65 -11.48 4.85
C PHE A 143 -13.28 -12.05 4.51
N TYR A 144 -12.86 -13.12 5.18
CA TYR A 144 -11.63 -13.83 4.84
C TYR A 144 -11.68 -14.42 3.42
N ALA A 145 -12.76 -15.13 3.08
CA ALA A 145 -12.94 -15.71 1.75
C ALA A 145 -13.05 -14.65 0.64
N TRP A 146 -13.75 -13.55 0.92
CA TRP A 146 -13.89 -12.44 -0.01
C TRP A 146 -12.55 -11.72 -0.25
N GLY A 147 -11.79 -11.46 0.82
CA GLY A 147 -10.46 -10.88 0.73
C GLY A 147 -9.54 -11.72 -0.15
N LYS A 148 -9.53 -13.04 0.08
CA LYS A 148 -8.77 -14.00 -0.72
C LYS A 148 -9.16 -13.98 -2.20
N ALA A 149 -10.46 -13.98 -2.51
CA ALA A 149 -10.95 -13.95 -3.88
C ALA A 149 -10.53 -12.66 -4.61
N LEU A 150 -10.70 -11.51 -3.95
CA LEU A 150 -10.31 -10.21 -4.51
C LEU A 150 -8.80 -10.12 -4.80
N VAL A 151 -7.96 -10.61 -3.90
CA VAL A 151 -6.50 -10.65 -4.12
C VAL A 151 -6.16 -11.54 -5.33
N GLY A 152 -6.80 -12.71 -5.44
CA GLY A 152 -6.62 -13.60 -6.60
C GLY A 152 -7.04 -12.99 -7.94
N GLU A 153 -7.94 -11.99 -7.92
CA GLU A 153 -8.36 -11.20 -9.08
C GLU A 153 -7.54 -9.92 -9.29
N ASN A 154 -6.45 -9.72 -8.52
CA ASN A 154 -5.63 -8.51 -8.48
C ASN A 154 -6.36 -7.25 -7.96
N HIS A 155 -7.50 -7.40 -7.31
CA HIS A 155 -8.20 -6.33 -6.59
C HIS A 155 -7.60 -6.14 -5.18
N PHE A 156 -6.28 -5.91 -5.11
CA PHE A 156 -5.49 -5.99 -3.87
C PHE A 156 -6.01 -5.10 -2.74
N GLN A 157 -6.23 -3.81 -3.01
CA GLN A 157 -6.68 -2.86 -1.98
C GLN A 157 -8.04 -3.28 -1.38
N ALA A 158 -8.98 -3.64 -2.23
CA ALA A 158 -10.29 -4.11 -1.79
C ALA A 158 -10.17 -5.42 -0.99
N GLY A 159 -9.29 -6.33 -1.42
CA GLY A 159 -9.02 -7.58 -0.70
C GLY A 159 -8.43 -7.36 0.69
N ILE A 160 -7.44 -6.47 0.81
CA ILE A 160 -6.84 -6.04 2.08
C ILE A 160 -7.91 -5.44 3.01
N ASP A 161 -8.80 -4.59 2.48
CA ASP A 161 -9.87 -3.99 3.26
C ASP A 161 -10.89 -5.02 3.77
N LYS A 162 -11.10 -6.12 3.03
CA LYS A 162 -11.91 -7.25 3.50
C LYS A 162 -11.19 -8.07 4.57
N TYR A 163 -9.91 -8.38 4.42
CA TYR A 163 -9.15 -9.04 5.47
C TYR A 163 -9.16 -8.27 6.78
N LYS A 164 -9.01 -6.94 6.74
CA LYS A 164 -9.05 -6.09 7.95
C LYS A 164 -10.40 -6.14 8.68
N GLN A 165 -11.49 -6.54 8.02
CA GLN A 165 -12.79 -6.68 8.67
C GLN A 165 -12.92 -7.97 9.50
N VAL A 166 -12.09 -8.99 9.25
CA VAL A 166 -12.18 -10.29 9.96
C VAL A 166 -12.08 -10.11 11.48
N ALA A 167 -11.12 -9.30 11.95
CA ALA A 167 -10.88 -9.07 13.37
C ALA A 167 -12.09 -8.47 14.12
N ALA A 168 -12.98 -7.76 13.42
CA ALA A 168 -14.18 -7.19 14.03
C ALA A 168 -15.25 -8.26 14.36
N PHE A 169 -15.19 -9.42 13.68
CA PHE A 169 -16.20 -10.48 13.78
C PHE A 169 -15.65 -11.79 14.34
N ASP A 170 -14.33 -11.92 14.47
CA ASP A 170 -13.65 -13.05 15.13
C ASP A 170 -12.85 -12.57 16.36
N PRO A 171 -13.52 -12.19 17.45
CA PRO A 171 -12.85 -11.74 18.68
C PRO A 171 -12.07 -12.87 19.36
N THR A 172 -12.38 -14.13 19.03
CA THR A 172 -11.67 -15.32 19.51
C THR A 172 -10.34 -15.56 18.79
N GLY A 173 -10.12 -14.91 17.64
CA GLY A 173 -8.88 -15.00 16.86
C GLY A 173 -8.67 -16.33 16.14
N ASN A 174 -9.74 -17.09 15.87
CA ASN A 174 -9.66 -18.38 15.15
C ASN A 174 -9.05 -18.24 13.75
N LEU A 175 -9.32 -17.12 13.07
CA LEU A 175 -8.82 -16.79 11.74
C LEU A 175 -7.65 -15.81 11.79
N ALA A 176 -7.15 -15.40 12.97
CA ALA A 176 -6.12 -14.37 13.09
C ALA A 176 -4.86 -14.75 12.29
N ALA A 177 -4.31 -15.94 12.53
CA ALA A 177 -3.10 -16.41 11.84
C ALA A 177 -3.31 -16.57 10.32
N SER A 178 -4.46 -17.09 9.88
CA SER A 178 -4.75 -17.23 8.45
C SER A 178 -4.96 -15.88 7.76
N THR A 179 -5.59 -14.93 8.45
CA THR A 179 -5.81 -13.58 7.94
C THR A 179 -4.51 -12.79 7.87
N GLU A 180 -3.65 -12.93 8.86
CA GLU A 180 -2.31 -12.35 8.87
C GLU A 180 -1.47 -12.88 7.70
N ALA A 181 -1.45 -14.20 7.49
CA ALA A 181 -0.79 -14.80 6.34
C ALA A 181 -1.38 -14.28 5.02
N GLY A 182 -2.71 -14.22 4.90
CA GLY A 182 -3.39 -13.69 3.71
C GLY A 182 -3.07 -12.20 3.44
N LEU A 183 -2.94 -11.39 4.48
CA LEU A 183 -2.53 -9.99 4.37
C LEU A 183 -1.06 -9.87 3.92
N ALA A 184 -0.17 -10.68 4.48
CA ALA A 184 1.24 -10.71 4.07
C ALA A 184 1.38 -11.07 2.58
N THR A 185 0.69 -12.13 2.13
CA THR A 185 0.62 -12.48 0.70
C THR A 185 0.05 -11.34 -0.13
N ALA A 186 -1.06 -10.72 0.29
CA ALA A 186 -1.68 -9.62 -0.45
C ALA A 186 -0.76 -8.40 -0.59
N TYR A 187 0.00 -8.05 0.46
CA TYR A 187 0.96 -6.94 0.42
C TYR A 187 2.12 -7.25 -0.52
N ALA A 188 2.63 -8.49 -0.50
CA ALA A 188 3.70 -8.95 -1.38
C ALA A 188 3.27 -8.92 -2.86
N ASP A 189 2.09 -9.47 -3.15
CA ASP A 189 1.52 -9.51 -4.51
C ASP A 189 1.24 -8.09 -5.03
N PHE A 190 0.74 -7.20 -4.19
CA PHE A 190 0.47 -5.82 -4.59
C PHE A 190 1.78 -5.05 -4.88
N ALA A 191 2.81 -5.24 -4.04
CA ALA A 191 4.13 -4.67 -4.28
C ALA A 191 4.71 -5.17 -5.62
N GLN A 192 4.63 -6.48 -5.87
CA GLN A 192 5.07 -7.08 -7.12
C GLN A 192 4.30 -6.56 -8.33
N TRP A 193 2.98 -6.39 -8.21
CA TRP A 193 2.15 -5.83 -9.29
C TRP A 193 2.63 -4.45 -9.75
N TYR A 194 3.06 -3.57 -8.83
CA TYR A 194 3.62 -2.26 -9.17
C TYR A 194 4.95 -2.36 -9.94
N THR A 195 5.79 -3.36 -9.63
CA THR A 195 7.04 -3.59 -10.37
C THR A 195 6.82 -4.09 -11.79
N LEU A 196 5.67 -4.68 -12.07
CA LEU A 196 5.31 -5.23 -13.38
C LEU A 196 4.55 -4.24 -14.27
N GLN A 197 4.23 -3.04 -13.76
CA GLN A 197 3.57 -2.00 -14.57
C GLN A 197 4.48 -1.49 -15.67
N GLN A 198 3.89 -0.85 -16.67
CA GLN A 198 4.61 -0.23 -17.78
C GLN A 198 4.24 1.26 -17.91
N PRO A 199 5.10 2.21 -17.45
CA PRO A 199 6.37 1.98 -16.76
C PRO A 199 6.17 1.44 -15.33
N ALA A 200 7.20 0.78 -14.78
CA ALA A 200 7.17 0.25 -13.42
C ALA A 200 7.05 1.39 -12.39
N ASP A 201 6.18 1.21 -11.39
CA ASP A 201 5.96 2.17 -10.32
C ASP A 201 6.74 1.75 -9.07
N TYR A 202 8.06 1.98 -9.13
CA TYR A 202 8.97 1.65 -8.04
C TYR A 202 8.63 2.35 -6.70
N PRO A 203 8.23 3.63 -6.67
CA PRO A 203 7.81 4.27 -5.41
C PRO A 203 6.71 3.50 -4.68
N ASN A 204 5.63 3.12 -5.39
CA ASN A 204 4.55 2.37 -4.76
C ASN A 204 4.96 0.93 -4.42
N ALA A 205 5.74 0.26 -5.28
CA ALA A 205 6.27 -1.07 -4.98
C ALA A 205 7.07 -1.09 -3.67
N LEU A 206 7.97 -0.12 -3.48
CA LEU A 206 8.78 -0.01 -2.27
C LEU A 206 7.92 0.25 -1.04
N ILE A 207 6.94 1.16 -1.12
CA ILE A 207 6.00 1.41 -0.01
C ILE A 207 5.34 0.11 0.45
N TRP A 208 4.81 -0.69 -0.47
CA TRP A 208 4.14 -1.93 -0.11
C TRP A 208 5.09 -3.01 0.43
N TYR A 209 6.29 -3.14 -0.11
CA TYR A 209 7.28 -4.05 0.46
C TYR A 209 7.76 -3.60 1.85
N HIS A 210 7.94 -2.29 2.10
CA HIS A 210 8.27 -1.79 3.43
C HIS A 210 7.15 -2.04 4.42
N ASN A 211 5.90 -1.81 4.01
CA ASN A 211 4.73 -2.10 4.84
C ASN A 211 4.64 -3.60 5.15
N LEU A 212 4.91 -4.49 4.18
CA LEU A 212 4.97 -5.93 4.41
C LEU A 212 5.98 -6.30 5.50
N VAL A 213 7.19 -5.77 5.40
CA VAL A 213 8.26 -6.04 6.36
C VAL A 213 7.98 -5.45 7.73
N LYS A 214 7.32 -4.29 7.77
CA LYS A 214 6.97 -3.58 9.01
C LYS A 214 5.81 -4.26 9.73
N ASP A 215 4.74 -4.57 9.00
CA ASP A 215 3.47 -5.02 9.57
C ASP A 215 3.45 -6.55 9.77
N PHE A 216 4.21 -7.31 8.97
CA PHE A 216 4.27 -8.78 9.01
C PHE A 216 5.71 -9.32 9.00
N PRO A 217 6.60 -8.87 9.91
CA PRO A 217 8.04 -9.16 9.86
C PRO A 217 8.38 -10.66 9.89
N ASP A 218 7.55 -11.48 10.53
CA ASP A 218 7.79 -12.91 10.69
C ASP A 218 7.25 -13.77 9.53
N SER A 219 6.48 -13.17 8.62
CA SER A 219 5.90 -13.85 7.47
C SER A 219 6.99 -14.38 6.52
N PRO A 220 6.75 -15.53 5.85
CA PRO A 220 7.63 -16.01 4.78
C PRO A 220 7.86 -14.96 3.68
N GLU A 221 6.82 -14.20 3.34
CA GLU A 221 6.85 -13.15 2.33
C GLU A 221 7.74 -11.98 2.75
N ALA A 222 7.66 -11.51 4.01
CA ALA A 222 8.54 -10.46 4.51
C ALA A 222 10.01 -10.91 4.53
N LYS A 223 10.28 -12.15 4.93
CA LYS A 223 11.64 -12.72 4.92
C LYS A 223 12.18 -12.80 3.49
N LEU A 224 11.36 -13.23 2.54
CA LEU A 224 11.71 -13.26 1.11
C LEU A 224 11.94 -11.85 0.57
N ALA A 225 11.10 -10.88 0.96
CA ALA A 225 11.22 -9.49 0.55
C ALA A 225 12.54 -8.88 1.05
N GLN A 226 12.89 -9.08 2.33
CA GLN A 226 14.17 -8.62 2.88
C GLN A 226 15.38 -9.29 2.21
N ALA A 227 15.28 -10.59 1.92
CA ALA A 227 16.39 -11.34 1.33
C ALA A 227 16.65 -10.98 -0.14
N SER A 228 15.60 -10.64 -0.89
CA SER A 228 15.69 -10.49 -2.35
C SER A 228 14.86 -9.35 -2.93
N ALA A 229 13.54 -9.31 -2.69
CA ALA A 229 12.65 -8.43 -3.45
C ALA A 229 12.90 -6.93 -3.21
N LEU A 230 13.07 -6.50 -1.95
CA LEU A 230 13.42 -5.12 -1.60
C LEU A 230 14.77 -4.70 -2.20
N PRO A 231 15.87 -5.46 -1.98
CA PRO A 231 17.15 -5.13 -2.59
C PRO A 231 17.11 -5.00 -4.11
N GLN A 232 16.43 -5.94 -4.79
CA GLN A 232 16.26 -5.92 -6.23
C GLN A 232 15.45 -4.70 -6.70
N THR A 233 14.35 -4.41 -5.99
CA THR A 233 13.45 -3.29 -6.32
C THR A 233 14.16 -1.96 -6.14
N LEU A 234 14.90 -1.76 -5.04
CA LEU A 234 15.70 -0.56 -4.80
C LEU A 234 16.76 -0.34 -5.88
N TYR A 235 17.48 -1.39 -6.29
CA TYR A 235 18.48 -1.28 -7.36
C TYR A 235 17.84 -0.91 -8.69
N SER A 236 16.74 -1.59 -9.04
CA SER A 236 16.00 -1.36 -10.29
C SER A 236 15.40 0.05 -10.33
N ALA A 237 14.85 0.51 -9.20
CA ALA A 237 14.38 1.88 -9.01
C ALA A 237 15.51 2.89 -9.24
N GLY A 238 16.67 2.65 -8.63
CA GLY A 238 17.85 3.49 -8.82
C GLY A 238 18.23 3.63 -10.29
N LEU A 239 18.29 2.54 -11.04
CA LEU A 239 18.58 2.58 -12.48
C LEU A 239 17.53 3.34 -13.29
N ALA A 240 16.25 3.09 -13.01
CA ALA A 240 15.15 3.78 -13.68
C ALA A 240 15.14 5.28 -13.39
N PHE A 241 15.43 5.69 -12.16
CA PHE A 241 15.54 7.09 -11.78
C PHE A 241 16.70 7.80 -12.48
N VAL A 242 17.85 7.15 -12.66
CA VAL A 242 18.95 7.69 -13.48
C VAL A 242 18.50 7.95 -14.91
N GLN A 243 17.78 7.01 -15.53
CA GLN A 243 17.24 7.18 -16.89
C GLN A 243 16.23 8.34 -16.99
N GLN A 244 15.51 8.60 -15.90
CA GLN A 244 14.58 9.72 -15.79
C GLN A 244 15.24 11.03 -15.34
N LEU A 245 16.57 11.06 -15.18
CA LEU A 245 17.34 12.21 -14.67
C LEU A 245 16.98 12.61 -13.22
N LYS A 246 16.34 11.70 -12.47
CA LYS A 246 15.97 11.85 -11.06
C LYS A 246 17.12 11.38 -10.16
N TYR A 247 18.23 12.10 -10.21
CA TYR A 247 19.48 11.62 -9.60
C TYR A 247 19.44 11.53 -8.08
N GLN A 248 18.67 12.41 -7.42
CA GLN A 248 18.55 12.37 -5.97
C GLN A 248 17.81 11.11 -5.52
N GLU A 249 16.66 10.82 -6.12
CA GLU A 249 15.89 9.62 -5.84
C GLU A 249 16.68 8.35 -6.18
N ALA A 250 17.48 8.38 -7.26
CA ALA A 250 18.38 7.28 -7.59
C ALA A 250 19.43 7.03 -6.50
N ARG A 251 20.05 8.10 -5.99
CA ARG A 251 21.02 8.03 -4.90
C ARG A 251 20.39 7.53 -3.62
N ASP A 252 19.20 8.03 -3.28
CA ASP A 252 18.49 7.65 -2.06
C ASP A 252 18.17 6.15 -2.08
N ALA A 253 17.59 5.64 -3.19
CA ALA A 253 17.27 4.22 -3.34
C ALA A 253 18.53 3.32 -3.30
N MET A 254 19.60 3.69 -4.00
CA MET A 254 20.85 2.90 -3.98
C MET A 254 21.57 3.00 -2.64
N THR A 255 21.50 4.13 -1.95
CA THR A 255 22.10 4.31 -0.62
C THR A 255 21.36 3.48 0.41
N GLU A 256 20.04 3.50 0.38
CA GLU A 256 19.20 2.65 1.23
C GLU A 256 19.54 1.18 1.03
N LEU A 257 19.66 0.73 -0.23
CA LEU A 257 20.08 -0.62 -0.58
C LEU A 257 21.42 -1.00 0.07
N VAL A 258 22.43 -0.16 -0.07
CA VAL A 258 23.76 -0.41 0.50
C VAL A 258 23.74 -0.43 2.03
N GLN A 259 22.95 0.44 2.67
CA GLN A 259 22.89 0.55 4.12
C GLN A 259 22.09 -0.58 4.77
N ASN A 260 20.91 -0.89 4.23
CA ASN A 260 19.96 -1.80 4.85
C ASN A 260 20.14 -3.26 4.39
N TYR A 261 20.70 -3.48 3.21
CA TYR A 261 20.88 -4.82 2.64
C TYR A 261 22.32 -5.12 2.20
N PRO A 262 23.35 -4.80 3.02
CA PRO A 262 24.75 -4.77 2.61
C PRO A 262 25.32 -6.11 2.15
N LYS A 263 24.69 -7.23 2.54
CA LYS A 263 25.15 -8.60 2.21
C LYS A 263 24.62 -9.11 0.86
N THR A 264 23.74 -8.36 0.20
CA THR A 264 23.14 -8.78 -1.06
C THR A 264 24.05 -8.49 -2.25
N SER A 265 23.90 -9.25 -3.34
CA SER A 265 24.59 -8.96 -4.60
C SER A 265 24.15 -7.60 -5.18
N TRP A 266 22.88 -7.24 -4.99
CA TRP A 266 22.33 -5.93 -5.36
C TRP A 266 23.03 -4.77 -4.64
N ALA A 267 23.32 -4.89 -3.35
CA ALA A 267 24.10 -3.88 -2.63
C ALA A 267 25.53 -3.75 -3.17
N THR A 268 26.14 -4.83 -3.62
CA THR A 268 27.45 -4.76 -4.30
C THR A 268 27.36 -3.97 -5.60
N GLN A 269 26.33 -4.23 -6.42
CA GLN A 269 26.09 -3.49 -7.66
C GLN A 269 25.79 -2.01 -7.40
N ALA A 270 24.94 -1.70 -6.42
CA ALA A 270 24.62 -0.34 -6.02
C ALA A 270 25.86 0.41 -5.52
N LYS A 271 26.71 -0.23 -4.72
CA LYS A 271 27.98 0.35 -4.29
C LYS A 271 28.90 0.66 -5.46
N THR A 272 28.99 -0.23 -6.44
CA THR A 272 29.75 0.01 -7.68
C THR A 272 29.17 1.18 -8.47
N ALA A 273 27.85 1.25 -8.62
CA ALA A 273 27.17 2.35 -9.32
C ALA A 273 27.39 3.71 -8.62
N LEU A 274 27.26 3.75 -7.29
CA LEU A 274 27.49 4.95 -6.48
C LEU A 274 28.96 5.40 -6.47
N ALA A 275 29.91 4.50 -6.74
CA ALA A 275 31.33 4.83 -6.84
C ALA A 275 31.79 5.09 -8.29
N ALA A 276 30.93 4.86 -9.28
CA ALA A 276 31.30 4.97 -10.69
C ALA A 276 31.67 6.41 -11.04
N LYS A 277 32.69 6.57 -11.88
CA LYS A 277 33.12 7.88 -12.37
C LYS A 277 32.00 8.56 -13.14
N GLN A 278 31.77 9.83 -12.85
CA GLN A 278 30.77 10.65 -13.52
C GLN A 278 31.42 11.48 -14.62
N PRO A 279 30.74 11.68 -15.76
CA PRO A 279 31.15 12.66 -16.75
C PRO A 279 31.29 14.04 -16.09
N LEU A 280 32.40 14.72 -16.32
CA LEU A 280 32.57 16.12 -15.96
C LEU A 280 32.78 16.94 -17.23
N THR A 281 31.91 17.92 -17.41
CA THR A 281 32.07 18.95 -18.43
C THR A 281 32.19 20.32 -17.77
N GLY A 282 32.73 21.28 -18.49
CA GLY A 282 32.69 22.66 -18.02
C GLY A 282 33.17 23.65 -19.05
N ARG A 283 33.20 24.92 -18.67
CA ARG A 283 33.68 26.01 -19.50
C ARG A 283 34.62 26.91 -18.72
N LEU A 284 35.77 27.20 -19.31
CA LEU A 284 36.75 28.14 -18.77
C LEU A 284 36.53 29.52 -19.39
N ILE A 285 36.34 30.52 -18.54
CA ILE A 285 36.08 31.91 -18.92
C ILE A 285 37.02 32.86 -18.19
N ILE A 286 37.19 34.07 -18.73
CA ILE A 286 38.01 35.10 -18.10
C ILE A 286 37.43 35.47 -16.72
N SER A 287 36.21 36.00 -16.66
CA SER A 287 35.50 36.35 -15.43
C SER A 287 33.99 36.14 -15.57
N ASP A 288 33.28 36.06 -14.45
CA ASP A 288 31.81 35.95 -14.46
C ASP A 288 31.12 37.22 -15.00
N GLN A 289 31.76 38.38 -14.85
CA GLN A 289 31.26 39.66 -15.35
C GLN A 289 31.45 39.82 -16.86
N ASN A 290 32.49 39.17 -17.41
CA ASN A 290 32.78 39.14 -18.84
C ASN A 290 33.17 37.71 -19.25
N PRO A 291 32.20 36.86 -19.61
CA PRO A 291 32.40 35.41 -19.80
C PRO A 291 33.06 35.07 -21.16
N THR A 292 34.16 35.75 -21.46
CA THR A 292 34.99 35.51 -22.63
C THR A 292 35.66 34.14 -22.50
N PRO A 293 35.51 33.23 -23.49
CA PRO A 293 36.14 31.92 -23.45
C PRO A 293 37.67 31.94 -23.39
N VAL A 294 38.24 30.98 -22.67
CA VAL A 294 39.69 30.73 -22.65
C VAL A 294 39.99 29.42 -23.39
N ALA A 295 40.41 29.53 -24.65
CA ALA A 295 40.70 28.41 -25.52
C ALA A 295 42.10 27.79 -25.31
N ASN A 296 42.26 26.54 -25.77
CA ASN A 296 43.53 25.79 -25.81
C ASN A 296 44.25 25.76 -24.46
N ARG A 297 43.48 25.58 -23.40
CA ARG A 297 43.97 25.65 -22.03
C ARG A 297 43.86 24.30 -21.35
N LEU A 298 44.97 23.83 -20.78
CA LEU A 298 44.96 22.63 -19.94
C LEU A 298 44.28 22.98 -18.61
N VAL A 299 43.20 22.26 -18.31
CA VAL A 299 42.45 22.29 -17.05
C VAL A 299 42.79 21.03 -16.28
N ARG A 300 43.01 21.17 -14.98
CA ARG A 300 43.33 20.09 -14.05
C ARG A 300 42.38 20.11 -12.86
N ILE A 301 41.85 18.95 -12.53
CA ILE A 301 40.98 18.71 -11.39
C ILE A 301 41.76 17.85 -10.39
N ALA A 302 42.04 18.40 -9.21
CA ALA A 302 42.73 17.70 -8.13
C ALA A 302 41.72 17.20 -7.09
N THR A 303 41.74 15.89 -6.77
CA THR A 303 40.80 15.31 -5.81
C THR A 303 41.23 15.47 -4.35
N LYS A 304 42.49 15.83 -4.12
CA LYS A 304 43.02 16.14 -2.79
C LYS A 304 43.88 17.38 -2.92
N TRP A 305 43.63 18.34 -2.06
CA TRP A 305 44.38 19.56 -1.97
C TRP A 305 44.20 20.18 -0.58
N ARG A 306 45.05 21.12 -0.23
CA ARG A 306 44.97 21.93 0.98
C ARG A 306 45.56 23.30 0.74
N ILE A 307 45.18 24.26 1.57
CA ILE A 307 45.87 25.55 1.64
C ILE A 307 47.12 25.41 2.50
N VAL A 308 48.26 25.89 1.99
CA VAL A 308 49.55 25.85 2.71
C VAL A 308 50.02 27.22 3.17
N LYS A 309 49.60 28.28 2.49
CA LYS A 309 49.75 29.70 2.89
C LYS A 309 48.73 30.53 2.12
N ALA A 310 48.55 31.79 2.50
CA ALA A 310 47.63 32.70 1.79
C ALA A 310 47.88 32.65 0.27
N HIS A 311 46.81 32.48 -0.50
CA HIS A 311 46.81 32.38 -1.97
C HIS A 311 47.66 31.23 -2.54
N THR A 312 47.98 30.20 -1.74
CA THR A 312 48.78 29.06 -2.19
C THR A 312 48.19 27.75 -1.71
N TYR A 313 48.02 26.84 -2.66
CA TYR A 313 47.53 25.49 -2.41
C TYR A 313 48.63 24.46 -2.68
N ASP A 314 48.46 23.29 -2.08
CA ASP A 314 49.21 22.07 -2.33
C ASP A 314 48.20 21.00 -2.73
N ASP A 315 48.32 20.48 -3.95
CA ASP A 315 47.49 19.40 -4.49
C ASP A 315 48.28 18.09 -4.68
N SER A 316 49.44 17.98 -4.05
CA SER A 316 50.19 16.74 -3.97
C SER A 316 49.50 15.77 -2.99
N GLY A 317 49.11 14.59 -3.47
CA GLY A 317 48.58 13.52 -2.60
C GLY A 317 47.33 12.79 -3.10
N GLY A 318 46.75 13.19 -4.23
CA GLY A 318 45.61 12.51 -4.85
C GLY A 318 45.72 12.38 -6.37
N PRO A 319 44.86 11.55 -6.99
CA PRO A 319 44.69 11.54 -8.43
C PRO A 319 44.36 12.93 -8.97
N THR A 320 44.88 13.23 -10.16
CA THR A 320 44.50 14.41 -10.93
C THR A 320 43.88 13.97 -12.25
N TYR A 321 42.92 14.76 -12.71
CA TYR A 321 42.23 14.56 -13.98
C TYR A 321 42.43 15.78 -14.84
N ASN A 322 42.65 15.59 -16.13
CA ASN A 322 42.99 16.68 -17.03
C ASN A 322 42.05 16.71 -18.23
N ALA A 323 41.82 17.92 -18.74
CA ALA A 323 41.13 18.15 -20.00
C ALA A 323 41.73 19.40 -20.66
N THR A 324 41.59 19.52 -21.99
CA THR A 324 41.99 20.73 -22.72
C THR A 324 40.74 21.45 -23.19
N THR A 325 40.70 22.77 -23.06
CA THR A 325 39.58 23.56 -23.56
C THR A 325 39.60 23.69 -25.08
N ASP A 326 38.42 23.62 -25.70
CA ASP A 326 38.21 23.89 -27.11
C ASP A 326 38.24 25.40 -27.42
N ALA A 327 37.96 25.78 -28.67
CA ALA A 327 37.90 27.18 -29.12
C ALA A 327 36.84 28.02 -28.37
N ASN A 328 35.82 27.38 -27.81
CA ASN A 328 34.74 28.00 -27.04
C ASN A 328 35.00 27.93 -25.52
N GLY A 329 36.20 27.50 -25.10
CA GLY A 329 36.57 27.36 -23.71
C GLY A 329 35.96 26.13 -23.02
N ASN A 330 35.23 25.27 -23.73
CA ASN A 330 34.61 24.09 -23.15
C ASN A 330 35.64 22.99 -22.95
N PHE A 331 35.54 22.27 -21.85
CA PHE A 331 36.35 21.09 -21.56
C PHE A 331 35.48 19.92 -21.14
N SER A 332 35.99 18.70 -21.39
CA SER A 332 35.38 17.46 -20.94
C SER A 332 36.46 16.52 -20.44
N VAL A 333 36.29 15.97 -19.25
CA VAL A 333 37.24 15.04 -18.66
C VAL A 333 36.97 13.64 -19.20
N VAL A 334 37.91 13.15 -20.00
CA VAL A 334 37.84 11.82 -20.61
C VAL A 334 37.90 10.76 -19.51
N ASN A 335 36.96 9.80 -19.56
CA ASN A 335 36.75 8.73 -18.55
C ASN A 335 36.14 9.16 -17.21
N GLY A 336 35.69 10.41 -17.10
CA GLY A 336 34.98 10.93 -15.93
C GLY A 336 35.83 11.01 -14.65
N ILE A 337 35.19 11.48 -13.58
CA ILE A 337 35.81 11.68 -12.27
C ILE A 337 34.99 10.92 -11.20
N PRO A 338 35.63 10.22 -10.25
CA PRO A 338 34.91 9.57 -9.16
C PRO A 338 34.09 10.59 -8.35
N PRO A 339 32.98 10.17 -7.75
CA PRO A 339 32.21 11.03 -6.85
C PRO A 339 33.04 11.50 -5.67
N GLY A 340 32.83 12.75 -5.28
CA GLY A 340 33.57 13.41 -4.20
C GLY A 340 33.21 14.87 -4.08
N GLN A 341 33.66 15.48 -2.99
CA GLN A 341 33.36 16.86 -2.64
C GLN A 341 34.65 17.67 -2.65
N ASN A 342 34.52 18.98 -2.89
CA ASN A 342 35.61 19.94 -2.80
C ASN A 342 36.80 19.58 -3.71
N TYR A 343 36.57 19.17 -4.95
CA TYR A 343 37.67 19.02 -5.91
C TYR A 343 38.11 20.38 -6.41
N LEU A 344 39.42 20.62 -6.45
CA LEU A 344 39.96 21.90 -6.90
C LEU A 344 40.15 21.89 -8.40
N ILE A 345 39.66 22.93 -9.06
CA ILE A 345 39.90 23.15 -10.48
C ILE A 345 40.98 24.22 -10.65
N THR A 346 41.98 23.87 -11.46
CA THR A 346 43.12 24.71 -11.80
C THR A 346 43.31 24.72 -13.32
N TRP A 347 43.98 25.73 -13.85
CA TRP A 347 44.35 25.79 -15.26
C TRP A 347 45.81 26.17 -15.43
N TRP A 348 46.40 25.75 -16.55
CA TRP A 348 47.79 26.03 -16.88
C TRP A 348 47.98 27.49 -17.28
N ASP A 349 48.64 28.29 -16.46
CA ASP A 349 49.05 29.66 -16.80
C ASP A 349 50.37 29.62 -17.59
N PRO A 350 50.40 30.09 -18.85
CA PRO A 350 51.60 30.00 -19.68
C PRO A 350 52.66 31.03 -19.27
N ALA A 351 52.24 32.17 -18.68
CA ALA A 351 53.15 33.21 -18.22
C ALA A 351 53.87 32.77 -16.94
N ARG A 352 53.15 32.10 -16.04
CA ARG A 352 53.71 31.57 -14.78
C ARG A 352 54.29 30.17 -14.90
N LYS A 353 54.07 29.48 -16.02
CA LYS A 353 54.47 28.09 -16.28
C LYS A 353 54.04 27.13 -15.14
N THR A 354 52.84 27.32 -14.62
CA THR A 354 52.29 26.55 -13.51
C THR A 354 50.77 26.50 -13.56
N PHE A 355 50.18 25.58 -12.81
CA PHE A 355 48.73 25.55 -12.60
C PHE A 355 48.31 26.59 -11.56
N VAL A 356 47.26 27.33 -11.86
CA VAL A 356 46.73 28.39 -11.00
C VAL A 356 45.23 28.21 -10.79
N THR A 357 44.72 28.85 -9.73
CA THR A 357 43.28 28.98 -9.44
C THR A 357 43.01 30.39 -8.93
N THR A 358 41.74 30.80 -8.93
CA THR A 358 41.30 32.10 -8.38
C THR A 358 40.94 31.93 -6.91
N PHE A 359 41.27 32.94 -6.10
CA PHE A 359 40.96 32.99 -4.67
C PHE A 359 39.96 34.12 -4.40
N LEU A 360 38.90 33.82 -3.63
CA LEU A 360 37.94 34.80 -3.13
C LEU A 360 38.52 35.58 -1.94
N SER A 361 39.33 34.90 -1.13
CA SER A 361 40.06 35.44 0.02
C SER A 361 41.33 34.61 0.24
N ASP A 362 42.16 35.01 1.21
CA ASP A 362 43.46 34.40 1.50
C ASP A 362 43.47 32.86 1.47
N ASN A 363 42.38 32.21 1.90
CA ASN A 363 42.32 30.76 2.05
C ASN A 363 41.14 30.09 1.32
N VAL A 364 40.40 30.80 0.47
CA VAL A 364 39.19 30.27 -0.18
C VAL A 364 39.35 30.31 -1.69
N PRO A 365 39.69 29.18 -2.36
CA PRO A 365 39.65 29.12 -3.81
C PRO A 365 38.20 29.16 -4.31
N VAL A 366 37.97 29.88 -5.40
CA VAL A 366 36.65 30.05 -6.02
C VAL A 366 36.24 28.79 -6.77
N ASN A 367 37.19 28.16 -7.46
CA ASN A 367 36.90 27.09 -8.41
C ASN A 367 36.99 25.71 -7.76
N THR A 368 36.02 25.40 -6.89
CA THR A 368 35.83 24.05 -6.37
C THR A 368 34.57 23.41 -6.94
N ILE A 369 34.55 22.08 -7.05
CA ILE A 369 33.41 21.34 -7.57
C ILE A 369 33.13 20.08 -6.75
N SER A 370 31.87 19.73 -6.67
CA SER A 370 31.39 18.46 -6.14
C SER A 370 30.87 17.59 -7.27
N ILE A 371 31.31 16.33 -7.28
CA ILE A 371 30.86 15.30 -8.20
C ILE A 371 29.92 14.39 -7.43
N ASN A 372 28.61 14.52 -7.67
CA ASN A 372 27.62 13.69 -7.01
C ASN A 372 27.53 12.32 -7.69
N PRO A 373 27.32 11.22 -6.95
CA PRO A 373 27.07 9.92 -7.56
C PRO A 373 25.88 9.95 -8.53
N LEU A 374 25.99 9.16 -9.60
CA LEU A 374 24.93 8.92 -10.60
C LEU A 374 24.51 10.16 -11.42
N GLU A 375 25.18 11.29 -11.23
CA GLU A 375 24.83 12.58 -11.81
C GLU A 375 26.01 13.14 -12.62
N PRO A 376 25.85 13.39 -13.93
CA PRO A 376 26.84 14.13 -14.70
C PRO A 376 27.06 15.52 -14.12
N ALA A 377 28.32 15.93 -13.96
CA ALA A 377 28.67 17.22 -13.41
C ALA A 377 28.97 18.24 -14.51
N HIS A 378 28.57 19.49 -14.27
CA HIS A 378 28.89 20.64 -15.11
C HIS A 378 29.38 21.81 -14.25
N THR A 379 30.34 22.58 -14.75
CA THR A 379 30.87 23.75 -14.03
C THR A 379 31.35 24.87 -14.95
N THR A 380 31.33 26.10 -14.44
CA THR A 380 31.99 27.25 -15.06
C THR A 380 33.17 27.65 -14.19
N VAL A 381 34.33 27.86 -14.80
CA VAL A 381 35.59 28.17 -14.13
C VAL A 381 36.00 29.57 -14.57
N ALA A 382 36.08 30.50 -13.62
CA ALA A 382 36.53 31.86 -13.87
C ALA A 382 38.02 32.01 -13.53
N THR A 383 38.78 32.67 -14.41
CA THR A 383 40.23 32.85 -14.24
C THR A 383 40.65 34.11 -13.48
N SER A 384 39.74 35.06 -13.26
CA SER A 384 40.00 36.34 -12.60
C SER A 384 38.87 36.79 -11.71
#